data_AF-A0A958FDD9-F1
#
_entry.id   AF-A0A958FDD9-F1
#
_cell.length_a   1.000
_cell.length_b   1.000
_cell.length_c   1.000
_cell.angle_alpha   90.00
_cell.angle_beta   90.00
_cell.angle_gamma   90.00
#
_symmetry.space_group_name_H-M   'P 1'
#
loop_
_entity.id
_entity.type
_entity.pdbx_description
1 polymer ?
#
loop_
_entity_poly.entity_id
_entity_poly.type
_entity_poly.pdbx_seq_one_letter_code
_entity_poly.pdbx_strand_id
1 'polypeptide(L)'
;AAYYYDIPGIKTYSGGTEATAFNPRAVQAVQKAGFAVEKTGEGANPLYRVRYAEAAPPLECFSKTYHDPFNPQENFCAVMTCSDADEACPTVFGAAERIPIRYDDPKAFDGTSQETEKYDERCRQIAREMLYAFSQITVPPIKKE
;
A
#
# COMPACT_ATOMS: atom_id res chain seq x y z
N ALA A 1 0.08 6.61 8.79
CA ALA A 1 1.34 7.32 9.05
C ALA A 1 1.22 8.81 8.73
N ALA A 2 1.12 9.21 7.45
CA ALA A 2 0.92 10.62 7.05
C ALA A 2 -0.19 11.34 7.83
N TYR A 3 -1.39 10.73 7.85
CA TYR A 3 -2.54 11.26 8.59
C TYR A 3 -2.29 11.38 10.11
N TYR A 4 -1.51 10.46 10.70
CA TYR A 4 -1.24 10.45 12.14
C TYR A 4 -0.26 11.55 12.57
N TYR A 5 0.70 11.89 11.69
CA TYR A 5 1.69 12.95 11.92
C TYR A 5 1.31 14.28 11.25
N ASP A 6 0.03 14.44 10.84
CA ASP A 6 -0.49 15.65 10.19
C ASP A 6 0.33 16.11 8.97
N ILE A 7 0.84 15.17 8.18
CA ILE A 7 1.62 15.49 6.97
C ILE A 7 0.68 15.64 5.78
N PRO A 8 0.48 16.87 5.25
CA PRO A 8 -0.47 17.11 4.17
C PRO A 8 0.11 16.71 2.81
N GLY A 9 -0.76 16.64 1.80
CA GLY A 9 -0.35 16.47 0.39
C GLY A 9 0.04 15.05 -0.01
N ILE A 10 -0.07 14.07 0.89
CA ILE A 10 0.24 12.67 0.58
C ILE A 10 -0.96 11.97 -0.05
N LYS A 11 -0.75 11.39 -1.24
CA LYS A 11 -1.66 10.48 -1.91
C LYS A 11 -0.93 9.16 -2.17
N THR A 12 -1.62 8.04 -1.98
CA THR A 12 -1.02 6.71 -2.10
C THR A 12 -1.76 5.88 -3.13
N TYR A 13 -1.00 5.15 -3.92
CA TYR A 13 -1.48 4.27 -4.98
C TYR A 13 -0.78 2.92 -4.86
N SER A 14 -1.26 1.93 -5.61
CA SER A 14 -0.66 0.60 -5.66
C SER A 14 -0.71 0.04 -7.08
N GLY A 15 0.22 -0.83 -7.41
CA GLY A 15 0.21 -1.51 -8.69
C GLY A 15 1.24 -2.63 -8.71
N GLY A 16 0.89 -3.74 -9.35
CA GLY A 16 1.81 -4.84 -9.64
C GLY A 16 2.21 -4.84 -11.11
N THR A 17 3.00 -5.83 -11.52
CA THR A 17 3.24 -6.13 -12.93
C THR A 17 1.99 -6.70 -13.62
N GLU A 18 1.12 -7.35 -12.84
CA GLU A 18 -0.12 -7.96 -13.31
C GLU A 18 -1.30 -7.60 -12.40
N ALA A 19 -2.51 -7.63 -12.96
CA ALA A 19 -3.75 -7.42 -12.23
C ALA A 19 -4.47 -8.76 -12.01
N THR A 20 -4.68 -9.13 -10.74
CA THR A 20 -5.42 -10.34 -10.36
C THR A 20 -6.54 -9.98 -9.38
N ALA A 21 -6.25 -9.91 -8.09
CA ALA A 21 -7.19 -9.49 -7.04
C ALA A 21 -6.43 -8.98 -5.81
N PHE A 22 -7.07 -8.11 -5.02
CA PHE A 22 -6.56 -7.84 -3.68
C PHE A 22 -6.76 -9.11 -2.83
N ASN A 23 -5.65 -9.77 -2.48
CA ASN A 23 -5.68 -11.07 -1.81
C ASN A 23 -6.58 -11.02 -0.55
N PRO A 24 -7.60 -11.90 -0.44
CA PRO A 24 -8.54 -11.89 0.69
C PRO A 24 -7.87 -12.02 2.07
N ARG A 25 -6.70 -12.68 2.15
CA ARG A 25 -5.93 -12.81 3.40
C ARG A 25 -5.27 -11.50 3.80
N ALA A 26 -4.77 -10.74 2.82
CA ALA A 26 -4.26 -9.40 3.05
C ALA A 26 -5.39 -8.44 3.45
N VAL A 27 -6.58 -8.57 2.84
CA VAL A 27 -7.79 -7.84 3.26
C VAL A 27 -8.12 -8.13 4.73
N GLN A 28 -8.12 -9.41 5.12
CA GLN A 28 -8.37 -9.81 6.52
C GLN A 28 -7.31 -9.27 7.49
N ALA A 29 -6.02 -9.30 7.13
CA ALA A 29 -4.96 -8.75 7.96
C ALA A 29 -5.14 -7.24 8.19
N VAL A 30 -5.51 -6.51 7.15
CA VAL A 30 -5.82 -5.06 7.24
C VAL A 30 -7.07 -4.82 8.11
N GLN A 31 -8.12 -5.64 7.99
CA GLN A 31 -9.28 -5.55 8.89
C GLN A 31 -8.91 -5.81 10.35
N LYS A 32 -8.12 -6.85 10.63
CA LYS A 32 -7.63 -7.17 11.98
C LYS A 32 -6.74 -6.08 12.57
N ALA A 33 -6.03 -5.34 11.71
CA ALA A 33 -5.24 -4.18 12.10
C ALA A 33 -6.08 -2.95 12.47
N GLY A 34 -7.41 -3.00 12.31
CA GLY A 34 -8.35 -1.96 12.73
C GLY A 34 -8.86 -1.06 11.60
N PHE A 35 -8.51 -1.33 10.34
CA PHE A 35 -9.06 -0.58 9.21
C PHE A 35 -10.49 -1.06 8.91
N ALA A 36 -11.40 -0.12 8.65
CA ALA A 36 -12.73 -0.48 8.17
C ALA A 36 -12.64 -0.80 6.67
N VAL A 37 -13.03 -2.00 6.28
CA VAL A 37 -12.97 -2.46 4.89
C VAL A 37 -14.35 -2.85 4.40
N GLU A 38 -14.79 -2.21 3.33
CA GLU A 38 -16.05 -2.46 2.65
C GLU A 38 -15.76 -3.01 1.25
N LYS A 39 -16.31 -4.18 0.90
CA LYS A 39 -16.23 -4.71 -0.46
C LYS A 39 -17.37 -4.12 -1.28
N THR A 40 -17.05 -3.30 -2.29
CA THR A 40 -18.04 -2.59 -3.11
C THR A 40 -18.12 -3.12 -4.54
N GLY A 41 -17.14 -3.90 -5.00
CA GLY A 41 -17.16 -4.53 -6.32
C GLY A 41 -17.54 -6.01 -6.30
N GLU A 42 -18.11 -6.49 -7.40
CA GLU A 42 -18.36 -7.91 -7.69
C GLU A 42 -17.27 -8.50 -8.59
N GLY A 43 -17.25 -9.83 -8.74
CA GLY A 43 -16.34 -10.54 -9.65
C GLY A 43 -14.98 -10.92 -9.04
N ALA A 44 -14.05 -11.29 -9.93
CA ALA A 44 -12.75 -11.86 -9.57
C ALA A 44 -11.75 -10.84 -9.01
N ASN A 45 -11.85 -9.57 -9.42
CA ASN A 45 -11.03 -8.46 -8.93
C ASN A 45 -11.92 -7.38 -8.27
N PRO A 46 -12.50 -7.65 -7.10
CA PRO A 46 -13.43 -6.72 -6.49
C PRO A 46 -12.74 -5.47 -5.97
N LEU A 47 -13.46 -4.34 -6.04
CA LEU A 47 -13.08 -3.09 -5.41
C LEU A 47 -13.37 -3.14 -3.91
N TYR A 48 -12.40 -2.70 -3.10
CA TYR A 48 -12.53 -2.50 -1.66
C TYR A 48 -12.36 -1.03 -1.31
N ARG A 49 -13.22 -0.51 -0.43
CA ARG A 49 -13.06 0.78 0.22
C ARG A 49 -12.45 0.58 1.60
N VAL A 50 -11.23 1.07 1.81
CA VAL A 50 -10.48 0.93 3.06
C VAL A 50 -10.40 2.28 3.77
N ARG A 51 -10.97 2.40 4.96
CA ARG A 51 -10.87 3.61 5.80
C ARG A 51 -9.84 3.42 6.89
N TYR A 52 -8.95 4.40 7.01
CA TYR A 52 -7.91 4.47 8.03
C TYR A 52 -8.22 5.47 9.15
N ALA A 53 -9.25 6.32 8.98
CA ALA A 53 -9.77 7.23 9.98
C ALA A 53 -11.23 7.58 9.64
N GLU A 54 -12.03 7.93 10.65
CA GLU A 54 -13.46 8.23 10.49
C GLU A 54 -13.71 9.46 9.60
N ALA A 55 -12.91 10.52 9.80
CA ALA A 55 -13.03 11.78 9.06
C ALA A 55 -12.28 11.78 7.71
N ALA A 56 -11.57 10.70 7.36
CA ALA A 56 -10.80 10.62 6.13
C ALA A 56 -11.59 9.92 5.00
N PRO A 57 -11.40 10.33 3.74
CA PRO A 57 -11.97 9.62 2.60
C PRO A 57 -11.39 8.19 2.53
N PRO A 58 -12.18 7.19 2.12
CA PRO A 58 -11.69 5.82 1.96
C PRO A 58 -10.70 5.74 0.80
N LEU A 59 -9.75 4.81 0.91
CA LEU A 59 -8.89 4.40 -0.19
C LEU A 59 -9.61 3.37 -1.07
N GLU A 60 -9.48 3.52 -2.38
CA GLU A 60 -9.98 2.55 -3.35
C GLU A 60 -8.88 1.51 -3.66
N CYS A 61 -9.09 0.31 -3.14
CA CYS A 61 -8.13 -0.79 -3.19
C CYS A 61 -8.65 -1.93 -4.08
N PHE A 62 -7.94 -2.19 -5.18
CA PHE A 62 -8.18 -3.28 -6.11
C PHE A 62 -6.85 -3.63 -6.79
N SER A 63 -6.75 -4.82 -7.37
CA SER A 63 -5.55 -5.20 -8.11
C SER A 63 -5.50 -4.47 -9.44
N LYS A 64 -4.36 -3.86 -9.75
CA LYS A 64 -4.13 -3.16 -11.01
C LYS A 64 -2.65 -3.20 -11.36
N THR A 65 -2.32 -2.97 -12.63
CA THR A 65 -0.93 -2.79 -13.03
C THR A 65 -0.45 -1.41 -12.59
N TYR A 66 0.86 -1.21 -12.43
CA TYR A 66 1.38 0.12 -12.08
C TYR A 66 1.11 1.17 -13.19
N HIS A 67 0.91 0.75 -14.44
CA HIS A 67 0.51 1.61 -15.57
C HIS A 67 -0.99 1.88 -15.69
N ASP A 68 -1.82 1.36 -14.78
CA ASP A 68 -3.26 1.60 -14.81
C ASP A 68 -3.58 3.12 -14.78
N PRO A 69 -4.55 3.62 -15.57
CA PRO A 69 -4.90 5.05 -15.60
C PRO A 69 -5.37 5.63 -14.26
N PHE A 70 -5.75 4.79 -13.30
CA PHE A 70 -6.04 5.21 -11.93
C PHE A 70 -4.80 5.74 -11.20
N ASN A 71 -3.62 5.24 -11.55
CA ASN A 71 -2.36 5.64 -10.93
C ASN A 71 -1.78 6.91 -11.59
N PRO A 72 -1.00 7.72 -10.84
CA PRO A 72 -0.25 8.81 -11.43
C PRO A 72 0.74 8.26 -12.47
N GLN A 73 0.80 8.90 -13.63
CA GLN A 73 1.68 8.48 -14.72
C GLN A 73 3.05 9.17 -14.65
N GLU A 74 3.18 10.22 -13.84
CA GLU A 74 4.41 10.98 -13.63
C GLU A 74 4.43 11.65 -12.24
N ASN A 75 5.59 12.16 -11.82
CA ASN A 75 5.78 12.92 -10.59
C ASN A 75 5.35 12.19 -9.32
N PHE A 76 5.68 10.89 -9.23
CA PHE A 76 5.43 10.06 -8.04
C PHE A 76 6.71 9.40 -7.53
N CYS A 77 6.71 8.99 -6.25
CA CYS A 77 7.76 8.14 -5.70
C CYS A 77 7.33 6.68 -5.77
N ALA A 78 8.15 5.82 -6.37
CA ALA A 78 7.89 4.39 -6.42
C ALA A 78 8.52 3.69 -5.21
N VAL A 79 7.68 3.13 -4.33
CA VAL A 79 8.13 2.25 -3.24
C VAL A 79 8.09 0.81 -3.74
N MET A 80 9.26 0.21 -3.94
CA MET A 80 9.40 -1.15 -4.49
C MET A 80 9.37 -2.15 -3.33
N THR A 81 8.27 -2.90 -3.20
CA THR A 81 8.02 -3.75 -2.02
C THR A 81 8.37 -5.22 -2.20
N CYS A 82 8.38 -5.71 -3.45
CA CYS A 82 8.66 -7.11 -3.77
C CYS A 82 10.15 -7.30 -4.09
N SER A 83 10.71 -8.43 -3.67
CA SER A 83 12.03 -8.90 -4.08
C SER A 83 12.14 -9.04 -5.60
N ASP A 84 11.06 -9.47 -6.26
CA ASP A 84 11.07 -9.89 -7.66
C ASP A 84 10.90 -8.73 -8.65
N ALA A 85 10.19 -7.67 -8.24
CA ALA A 85 9.99 -6.51 -9.12
C ALA A 85 11.26 -5.67 -9.29
N ASP A 86 12.20 -5.76 -8.33
CA ASP A 86 13.45 -5.02 -8.38
C ASP A 86 14.44 -5.60 -9.39
N GLU A 87 14.40 -6.92 -9.63
CA GLU A 87 15.24 -7.58 -10.65
C GLU A 87 14.63 -7.53 -12.05
N ALA A 88 13.29 -7.48 -12.16
CA ALA A 88 12.59 -7.56 -13.45
C ALA A 88 12.35 -6.21 -14.14
N CYS A 89 12.46 -5.06 -13.44
CA CYS A 89 12.15 -3.77 -14.05
C CYS A 89 13.10 -2.65 -13.60
N PRO A 90 14.19 -2.38 -14.36
CA PRO A 90 15.13 -1.32 -14.02
C PRO A 90 14.55 0.10 -14.18
N THR A 91 13.33 0.27 -14.71
CA THR A 91 12.75 1.60 -14.99
C THR A 91 11.24 1.64 -14.74
N VAL A 92 10.84 2.18 -13.58
CA VAL A 92 9.44 2.61 -13.37
C VAL A 92 9.29 4.00 -14.01
N PHE A 93 8.77 4.04 -15.23
CA PHE A 93 8.58 5.30 -15.96
C PHE A 93 7.67 6.26 -15.18
N GLY A 94 8.03 7.55 -15.17
CA GLY A 94 7.29 8.60 -14.47
C GLY A 94 7.60 8.74 -12.97
N ALA A 95 8.32 7.78 -12.38
CA ALA A 95 8.77 7.90 -11.00
C ALA A 95 9.89 8.95 -10.89
N ALA A 96 9.73 9.93 -10.01
CA ALA A 96 10.76 10.91 -9.66
C ALA A 96 11.84 10.29 -8.77
N GLU A 97 11.44 9.36 -7.90
CA GLU A 97 12.33 8.64 -6.98
C GLU A 97 11.90 7.17 -6.88
N ARG A 98 12.87 6.30 -6.60
CA ARG A 98 12.66 4.86 -6.41
C ARG A 98 13.28 4.41 -5.11
N ILE A 99 12.45 3.91 -4.21
CA ILE A 99 12.85 3.53 -2.86
C ILE A 99 12.53 2.04 -2.66
N PRO A 100 13.56 1.17 -2.65
CA PRO A 100 13.34 -0.24 -2.36
C PRO A 100 13.12 -0.47 -0.86
N ILE A 101 11.98 -1.07 -0.51
CA ILE A 101 11.66 -1.54 0.84
C ILE A 101 11.12 -2.96 0.70
N ARG A 102 12.03 -3.93 0.59
CA ARG A 102 11.72 -5.32 0.26
C ARG A 102 11.11 -6.04 1.46
N TYR A 103 10.04 -6.80 1.22
CA TYR A 103 9.41 -7.67 2.21
C TYR A 103 9.30 -9.10 1.68
N ASP A 104 9.40 -10.08 2.58
CA ASP A 104 9.08 -11.47 2.27
C ASP A 104 7.57 -11.62 2.02
N ASP A 105 7.18 -12.12 0.85
CA ASP A 105 5.76 -12.28 0.49
C ASP A 105 5.10 -13.35 1.40
N PRO A 106 4.09 -12.98 2.22
CA PRO A 106 3.41 -13.93 3.10
C PRO A 106 2.67 -15.03 2.32
N LYS A 107 2.43 -14.84 1.01
CA LYS A 107 1.88 -15.86 0.10
C LYS A 107 2.69 -17.15 0.09
N ALA A 108 3.97 -17.12 0.43
CA ALA A 108 4.79 -18.33 0.58
C ALA A 108 4.23 -19.32 1.62
N PHE A 109 3.36 -18.85 2.52
CA PHE A 109 2.71 -19.65 3.56
C PHE A 109 1.25 -19.97 3.26
N ASP A 110 0.75 -19.68 2.04
CA ASP A 110 -0.61 -20.02 1.63
C ASP A 110 -0.87 -21.53 1.78
N GLY A 111 -1.99 -21.88 2.41
CA GLY A 111 -2.39 -23.26 2.69
C GLY A 111 -1.69 -23.90 3.89
N THR A 112 -0.77 -23.20 4.56
CA THR A 112 -0.10 -23.69 5.77
C THR A 112 -0.81 -23.23 7.04
N SER A 113 -0.46 -23.82 8.18
CA SER A 113 -0.94 -23.39 9.50
C SER A 113 -0.46 -21.98 9.91
N GLN A 114 0.59 -21.46 9.27
CA GLN A 114 1.20 -20.16 9.57
C GLN A 114 0.66 -19.02 8.70
N GLU A 115 -0.23 -19.31 7.75
CA GLU A 115 -0.72 -18.36 6.75
C GLU A 115 -1.21 -17.04 7.40
N THR A 116 -2.17 -17.15 8.32
CA THR A 116 -2.73 -15.97 9.01
C THR A 116 -1.67 -15.18 9.77
N GLU A 117 -0.78 -15.87 10.49
CA GLU A 117 0.27 -15.24 11.28
C GLU A 117 1.21 -14.43 10.38
N LYS A 118 1.58 -14.97 9.21
CA LYS A 118 2.52 -14.33 8.29
C LYS A 118 1.93 -13.11 7.59
N TYR A 119 0.66 -13.15 7.22
CA TYR A 119 -0.03 -11.97 6.72
C TYR A 119 -0.13 -10.86 7.77
N ASP A 120 -0.48 -11.22 9.02
CA ASP A 120 -0.56 -10.27 10.12
C ASP A 120 0.82 -9.70 10.49
N GLU A 121 1.87 -10.52 10.46
CA GLU A 121 3.27 -10.13 10.68
C GLU A 121 3.72 -9.09 9.65
N ARG A 122 3.47 -9.34 8.36
CA ARG A 122 3.84 -8.44 7.26
C ARG A 122 3.06 -7.14 7.30
N CYS A 123 1.77 -7.19 7.60
CA CYS A 123 0.95 -6.00 7.81
C CYS A 123 1.54 -5.11 8.93
N ARG A 124 1.91 -5.70 10.07
CA ARG A 124 2.51 -4.96 11.20
C ARG A 124 3.90 -4.41 10.89
N GLN A 125 4.73 -5.15 10.16
CA GLN A 125 6.04 -4.68 9.74
C GLN A 125 5.92 -3.41 8.89
N ILE A 126 5.13 -3.48 7.81
CA ILE A 126 4.89 -2.34 6.90
C ILE A 126 4.37 -1.14 7.68
N ALA A 127 3.37 -1.35 8.55
CA ALA A 127 2.80 -0.28 9.36
C ALA A 127 3.84 0.38 10.28
N ARG A 128 4.70 -0.41 10.92
CA ARG A 128 5.75 0.09 11.83
C ARG A 128 6.80 0.90 11.08
N GLU A 129 7.28 0.38 9.96
CA GLU A 129 8.30 1.05 9.15
C GLU A 129 7.77 2.37 8.58
N MET A 130 6.53 2.38 8.06
CA MET A 130 5.91 3.61 7.56
C MET A 130 5.63 4.60 8.69
N LEU A 131 5.22 4.13 9.87
CA LEU A 131 5.05 5.02 11.03
C LEU A 131 6.39 5.62 11.48
N TYR A 132 7.46 4.83 11.50
CA TYR A 132 8.79 5.32 11.82
C TYR A 132 9.30 6.32 10.78
N ALA A 133 9.23 6.00 9.49
CA ALA A 133 9.67 6.89 8.42
C ALA A 133 8.99 8.27 8.50
N PHE A 134 7.68 8.29 8.71
CA PHE A 134 6.93 9.55 8.85
C PHE A 134 7.25 10.30 10.15
N SER A 135 7.64 9.62 11.22
CA SER A 135 8.09 10.28 12.47
C SER A 135 9.36 11.10 12.30
N GLN A 136 10.16 10.78 11.28
CA GLN A 136 11.41 11.48 10.97
C GLN A 136 11.22 12.71 10.07
N ILE A 137 9.99 12.94 9.58
CA ILE A 137 9.70 14.06 8.70
C ILE A 137 9.44 15.31 9.55
N THR A 138 10.33 16.29 9.44
CA THR A 138 10.06 17.66 9.91
C THR A 138 9.36 18.45 8.81
N VAL A 139 8.09 18.77 9.02
CA VAL A 139 7.35 19.67 8.12
C VAL A 139 7.67 21.12 8.54
N PRO A 140 8.29 21.95 7.68
CA PRO A 140 8.45 23.36 7.98
C PRO A 140 7.06 24.03 8.07
N PRO A 141 6.88 25.05 8.93
CA PRO A 141 5.60 25.75 9.03
C PRO A 141 5.20 26.31 7.66
N ILE A 142 3.98 25.99 7.23
CA ILE A 142 3.40 26.53 6.01
C ILE A 142 3.30 28.05 6.19
N LYS A 143 4.06 28.83 5.42
CA LYS A 143 3.83 30.28 5.31
C LYS A 143 2.45 30.46 4.71
N LYS A 144 1.49 30.95 5.50
CA LYS A 144 0.25 31.50 4.96
C LYS A 144 0.61 32.78 4.23
N GLU A 145 0.48 32.79 2.91
CA GLU A 145 0.44 34.02 2.09
C GLU A 145 -0.86 34.78 2.35
#